data_AF-A0A2W0AYM9-F1
#
_entry.id   AF-A0A2W0AYM9-F1
#
_cell.length_a   1.000
_cell.length_b   1.000
_cell.length_c   1.000
_cell.angle_alpha   90.00
_cell.angle_beta   90.00
_cell.angle_gamma   90.00
#
_symmetry.space_group_name_H-M   'P 1'
#
loop_
_entity.id
_entity.type
_entity.pdbx_description
1 polymer ?
#
loop_
_entity_poly.entity_id
_entity_poly.type
_entity_poly.pdbx_seq_one_letter_code
_entity_poly.pdbx_strand_id
1 'polypeptide(L)'
;MIFLSCTAFPQETYFVTYSHQMEEPGNLEVGVRSVTASPKGGNAFLAHAFEFEYGVKAWWTSELYLDSQSTANESSLFTGFRWENRFRPLLREHWINPVLYIEFENINSADKSLLEVVGH
;
A
#
# COMPACT_ATOMS: atom_id res chain seq x y z
N MET A 1 17.36 22.23 -22.25
CA MET A 1 16.68 21.68 -21.05
C MET A 1 15.42 20.97 -21.54
N ILE A 2 15.48 19.66 -21.69
CA ILE A 2 14.34 18.86 -22.18
C ILE A 2 13.57 18.40 -20.94
N PHE A 3 12.34 18.86 -20.80
CA PHE A 3 11.40 18.28 -19.83
C PHE A 3 10.89 16.97 -20.44
N LEU A 4 11.34 15.82 -19.92
CA LEU A 4 10.65 14.56 -20.17
C LEU A 4 9.33 14.62 -19.38
N SER A 5 8.22 14.81 -20.08
CA SER A 5 6.90 14.50 -19.51
C SER A 5 6.80 12.98 -19.39
N CYS A 6 6.90 12.46 -18.17
CA CYS A 6 6.54 11.08 -17.86
C CYS A 6 5.01 11.00 -17.89
N THR A 7 4.44 10.52 -18.99
CA THR A 7 3.03 10.11 -19.03
C THR A 7 2.90 8.79 -18.29
N ALA A 8 2.62 8.84 -16.99
CA ALA A 8 2.18 7.66 -16.25
C ALA A 8 0.71 7.40 -16.62
N PHE A 9 0.45 6.31 -17.34
CA PHE A 9 -0.91 5.83 -17.55
C PHE A 9 -1.26 4.86 -16.42
N PRO A 10 -2.46 4.94 -15.83
CA PRO A 10 -2.89 3.97 -14.84
C PRO A 10 -2.95 2.58 -15.49
N GLN A 11 -2.33 1.59 -14.84
CA GLN A 11 -2.22 0.23 -15.36
C GLN A 11 -3.60 -0.42 -15.53
N GLU A 12 -4.54 -0.13 -14.63
CA GLU A 12 -5.95 -0.52 -14.71
C GLU A 12 -6.84 0.54 -14.01
N THR A 13 -8.14 0.62 -14.36
CA THR A 13 -9.14 1.43 -13.65
C THR A 13 -10.28 0.54 -13.21
N TYR A 14 -10.46 0.40 -11.91
CA TYR A 14 -11.47 -0.48 -11.31
C TYR A 14 -12.15 0.22 -10.12
N PHE A 15 -13.35 -0.24 -9.77
CA PHE A 15 -14.08 0.22 -8.60
C PHE A 15 -14.09 -0.90 -7.55
N VAL A 16 -13.68 -0.57 -6.32
CA VAL A 16 -13.76 -1.48 -5.16
C VAL A 16 -14.65 -0.85 -4.11
N THR A 17 -15.44 -1.67 -3.42
CA THR A 17 -16.16 -1.23 -2.22
C THR A 17 -15.15 -1.19 -1.07
N TYR A 18 -14.73 0.01 -0.68
CA TYR A 18 -13.82 0.25 0.43
C TYR A 18 -14.51 1.06 1.54
N SER A 19 -13.94 1.05 2.74
CA SER A 19 -14.36 1.98 3.80
C SER A 19 -14.02 3.42 3.39
N HIS A 20 -14.92 4.37 3.57
CA HIS A 20 -14.63 5.78 3.30
C HIS A 20 -13.98 6.51 4.50
N GLN A 21 -13.54 5.75 5.50
CA GLN A 21 -12.81 6.23 6.67
C GLN A 21 -11.45 6.80 6.26
N MET A 22 -11.15 8.01 6.76
CA MET A 22 -9.84 8.65 6.66
C MET A 22 -9.21 8.67 8.05
N GLU A 23 -7.88 8.61 8.09
CA GLU A 23 -7.09 8.83 9.30
C GLU A 23 -7.34 10.22 9.90
N GLU A 24 -7.31 10.32 11.23
CA GLU A 24 -7.61 11.58 11.91
C GLU A 24 -6.56 12.66 11.58
N PRO A 25 -6.97 13.93 11.35
CA PRO A 25 -6.02 14.97 10.94
C PRO A 25 -4.90 15.20 11.95
N GLY A 26 -3.67 15.02 11.51
CA GLY A 26 -2.46 15.13 12.32
C GLY A 26 -2.07 13.84 13.03
N ASN A 27 -2.87 12.78 12.98
CA ASN A 27 -2.55 11.50 13.57
C ASN A 27 -1.68 10.66 12.62
N LEU A 28 -0.74 9.91 13.21
CA LEU A 28 0.13 8.97 12.53
C LEU A 28 -0.15 7.58 13.13
N GLU A 29 -0.70 6.69 12.32
CA GLU A 29 -0.77 5.27 12.61
C GLU A 29 0.47 4.57 12.03
N VAL A 30 1.00 3.60 12.79
CA VAL A 30 2.15 2.78 12.37
C VAL A 30 1.77 1.32 12.52
N GLY A 31 1.83 0.61 11.40
CA GLY A 31 1.44 -0.80 11.31
C GLY A 31 2.58 -1.69 10.82
N VAL A 32 2.45 -2.99 11.06
CA VAL A 32 3.27 -3.99 10.38
C VAL A 32 2.41 -5.18 9.99
N ARG A 33 2.36 -5.47 8.70
CA ARG A 33 1.74 -6.70 8.17
C ARG A 33 2.84 -7.68 7.84
N SER A 34 2.72 -8.90 8.35
CA SER A 34 3.76 -9.92 8.20
C SER A 34 3.20 -11.20 7.62
N VAL A 35 3.93 -11.80 6.69
CA VAL A 35 3.61 -13.09 6.09
C VAL A 35 4.75 -14.04 6.36
N THR A 36 4.45 -15.22 6.90
CA THR A 36 5.41 -16.32 6.99
C THR A 36 4.91 -17.52 6.22
N ALA A 37 5.80 -18.17 5.47
CA ALA A 37 5.47 -19.39 4.76
C ALA A 37 6.69 -20.28 4.56
N SER A 38 6.44 -21.58 4.37
CA SER A 38 7.43 -22.60 4.07
C SER A 38 6.97 -23.41 2.85
N PRO A 39 7.26 -22.93 1.62
CA PRO A 39 6.80 -23.58 0.40
C PRO A 39 7.48 -24.95 0.21
N LYS A 40 6.71 -25.92 -0.30
CA LYS A 40 7.24 -27.26 -0.58
C LYS A 40 8.37 -27.17 -1.62
N GLY A 41 9.57 -27.61 -1.25
CA GLY A 41 10.75 -27.58 -2.12
C GLY A 41 11.48 -26.23 -2.16
N GLY A 42 11.10 -25.26 -1.32
CA GLY A 42 11.79 -23.99 -1.15
C GLY A 42 12.15 -23.72 0.31
N ASN A 43 12.91 -22.64 0.53
CA ASN A 43 13.25 -22.17 1.87
C ASN A 43 12.06 -21.42 2.49
N ALA A 44 11.91 -21.56 3.82
CA ALA A 44 10.96 -20.76 4.57
C ALA A 44 11.31 -19.27 4.47
N PHE A 45 10.31 -18.40 4.49
CA PHE A 45 10.51 -16.96 4.44
C PHE A 45 9.60 -16.21 5.41
N LEU A 46 10.00 -14.98 5.70
CA LEU A 46 9.26 -13.97 6.43
C LEU A 46 9.28 -12.68 5.61
N ALA A 47 8.12 -12.12 5.31
CA ALA A 47 7.98 -10.84 4.64
C ALA A 47 7.24 -9.85 5.54
N HIS A 48 7.60 -8.58 5.44
CA HIS A 48 7.00 -7.47 6.19
C HIS A 48 6.63 -6.33 5.24
N ALA A 49 5.44 -5.78 5.42
CA ALA A 49 5.08 -4.44 4.98
C ALA A 49 4.96 -3.55 6.22
N PHE A 50 5.87 -2.59 6.36
CA PHE A 50 5.81 -1.58 7.41
C PHE A 50 4.98 -0.41 6.91
N GLU A 51 3.94 -0.04 7.64
CA GLU A 51 2.96 0.96 7.27
C GLU A 51 3.13 2.23 8.10
N PHE A 52 3.01 3.37 7.44
CA PHE A 52 2.92 4.69 8.05
C PHE A 52 1.72 5.43 7.43
N GLU A 53 0.59 5.45 8.11
CA GLU A 53 -0.64 6.12 7.67
C GLU A 53 -0.78 7.47 8.39
N TYR A 54 -0.87 8.57 7.63
CA TYR A 54 -0.93 9.93 8.17
C TYR A 54 -2.17 10.68 7.68
N GLY A 55 -2.98 11.17 8.62
CA GLY A 55 -4.12 12.04 8.34
C GLY A 55 -3.66 13.46 7.99
N VAL A 56 -3.51 13.78 6.72
CA VAL A 56 -3.07 15.13 6.29
C VAL A 56 -4.18 16.16 6.55
N LYS A 57 -5.43 15.79 6.23
CA LYS A 57 -6.67 16.55 6.47
C LYS A 57 -7.82 15.57 6.69
N ALA A 58 -8.96 16.07 7.16
CA ALA A 58 -10.16 15.23 7.37
C ALA A 58 -10.71 14.60 6.06
N TRP A 59 -10.23 15.07 4.91
CA TRP A 59 -10.56 14.57 3.58
C TRP A 59 -9.36 13.94 2.87
N TRP A 60 -8.19 13.80 3.51
CA TRP A 60 -7.00 13.28 2.88
C TRP A 60 -6.13 12.51 3.87
N THR A 61 -5.91 11.24 3.55
CA THR A 61 -4.92 10.37 4.18
C THR A 61 -3.83 10.01 3.19
N SER A 62 -2.58 10.07 3.65
CA SER A 62 -1.42 9.62 2.89
C SER A 62 -0.76 8.48 3.65
N GLU A 63 -0.38 7.42 2.95
CA GLU A 63 0.10 6.19 3.57
C GLU A 63 1.33 5.65 2.82
N LEU A 64 2.40 5.37 3.56
CA LEU A 64 3.65 4.85 3.03
C LEU A 64 3.90 3.45 3.55
N TYR A 65 4.13 2.53 2.63
CA TYR A 65 4.57 1.17 2.90
C TYR A 65 6.05 1.01 2.56
N LEU A 66 6.79 0.34 3.44
CA LEU A 66 8.15 -0.12 3.22
C LEU A 66 8.20 -1.64 3.31
N ASP A 67 8.59 -2.28 2.22
CA ASP A 67 8.54 -3.73 2.10
C ASP A 67 9.91 -4.38 2.26
N SER A 68 9.95 -5.49 2.97
CA SER A 68 11.15 -6.30 3.15
C SER A 68 10.82 -7.78 3.25
N GLN A 69 11.78 -8.63 2.89
CA GLN A 69 11.67 -10.06 3.16
C GLN A 69 13.00 -10.71 3.50
N SER A 70 12.92 -11.81 4.25
CA SER A 70 14.04 -12.66 4.63
C SER A 70 13.71 -14.11 4.31
N THR A 71 14.63 -14.80 3.63
CA THR A 71 14.50 -16.23 3.32
C THR A 71 15.55 -17.01 4.10
N ALA A 72 15.14 -18.13 4.70
CA ALA A 72 16.03 -19.01 5.46
C ALA A 72 17.20 -19.51 4.58
N ASN A 73 18.40 -19.53 5.14
CA ASN A 73 19.65 -19.86 4.43
C ASN A 73 20.01 -18.92 3.26
N GLU A 74 19.38 -17.76 3.19
CA GLU A 74 19.64 -16.71 2.19
C GLU A 74 19.79 -15.34 2.89
N SER A 75 19.52 -14.25 2.16
CA SER A 75 19.65 -12.87 2.65
C SER A 75 18.30 -12.26 3.05
N SER A 76 18.38 -11.15 3.80
CA SER A 76 17.26 -10.21 3.96
C SER A 76 17.39 -9.08 2.95
N LEU A 77 16.28 -8.71 2.33
CA LEU A 77 16.21 -7.73 1.26
C LEU A 77 15.14 -6.68 1.56
N PHE A 78 15.43 -5.43 1.22
CA PHE A 78 14.41 -4.42 1.00
C PHE A 78 13.81 -4.65 -0.39
N THR A 79 12.50 -4.84 -0.47
CA THR A 79 11.83 -5.26 -1.70
C THR A 79 11.15 -4.10 -2.41
N GLY A 80 10.85 -3.01 -1.72
CA GLY A 80 10.33 -1.80 -2.34
C GLY A 80 9.52 -0.93 -1.41
N PHE A 81 8.74 -0.02 -2.01
CA PHE A 81 7.80 0.82 -1.30
C PHE A 81 6.50 1.02 -2.10
N ARG A 82 5.43 1.33 -1.38
CA ARG A 82 4.15 1.78 -1.94
C ARG A 82 3.74 3.09 -1.29
N TRP A 83 3.27 4.05 -2.07
CA TRP A 83 2.74 5.30 -1.56
C TRP A 83 1.31 5.46 -2.03
N GLU A 84 0.41 5.40 -1.07
CA GLU A 84 -1.03 5.51 -1.25
C GLU A 84 -1.52 6.87 -0.79
N ASN A 85 -2.49 7.41 -1.52
CA ASN A 85 -3.25 8.58 -1.13
C ASN A 85 -4.74 8.33 -1.32
N ARG A 86 -5.51 8.54 -0.24
CA ARG A 86 -6.96 8.50 -0.24
C ARG A 86 -7.52 9.89 -0.03
N PHE A 87 -8.46 10.29 -0.90
CA PHE A 87 -9.15 11.56 -0.80
C PHE A 87 -10.66 11.36 -0.71
N ARG A 88 -11.31 11.99 0.26
CA ARG A 88 -12.77 12.01 0.43
C ARG A 88 -13.32 13.38 0.00
N PRO A 89 -13.80 13.55 -1.25
CA PRO A 89 -14.22 14.86 -1.75
C PRO A 89 -15.48 15.40 -1.06
N LEU A 90 -16.32 14.50 -0.52
CA LEU A 90 -17.56 14.84 0.18
C LEU A 90 -17.38 14.64 1.70
N LEU A 91 -17.23 15.75 2.43
CA LEU A 91 -16.98 15.75 3.88
C LEU A 91 -18.16 15.29 4.75
N ARG A 92 -19.37 15.25 4.20
CA ARG A 92 -20.57 14.79 4.90
C ARG A 92 -20.86 13.34 4.55
N GLU A 93 -21.70 12.73 5.36
CA GLU A 93 -22.22 11.39 5.09
C GLU A 93 -23.32 11.44 4.04
N HIS A 94 -23.21 10.54 3.06
CA HIS A 94 -24.17 10.40 1.98
C HIS A 94 -24.48 8.91 1.77
N TRP A 95 -25.54 8.62 1.02
CA TRP A 95 -25.84 7.25 0.60
C TRP A 95 -24.69 6.59 -0.20
N ILE A 96 -23.84 7.41 -0.83
CA ILE A 96 -22.63 7.04 -1.56
C ILE A 96 -21.55 8.05 -1.17
N ASN A 97 -20.48 7.59 -0.54
CA ASN A 97 -19.32 8.41 -0.17
C ASN A 97 -18.13 8.04 -1.06
N PRO A 98 -17.89 8.76 -2.16
CA PRO A 98 -16.77 8.43 -3.04
C PRO A 98 -15.44 8.73 -2.34
N VAL A 99 -14.48 7.83 -2.52
CA VAL A 99 -13.07 8.05 -2.20
C VAL A 99 -12.27 7.92 -3.49
N LEU A 100 -11.40 8.90 -3.74
CA LEU A 100 -10.42 8.82 -4.81
C LEU A 100 -9.16 8.18 -4.24
N TYR A 101 -8.76 7.07 -4.84
CA TYR A 101 -7.59 6.29 -4.45
C TYR A 101 -6.50 6.47 -5.50
N ILE A 102 -5.30 6.79 -5.06
CA ILE A 102 -4.11 6.90 -5.93
C ILE A 102 -2.98 6.15 -5.25
N GLU A 103 -2.39 5.20 -5.95
CA GLU A 103 -1.22 4.47 -5.49
C GLU A 103 -0.08 4.60 -6.50
N PHE A 104 1.13 4.71 -5.97
CA PHE A 104 2.36 4.47 -6.70
C PHE A 104 3.15 3.38 -5.99
N GLU A 105 3.51 2.32 -6.70
CA GLU A 105 4.37 1.26 -6.20
C GLU A 105 5.68 1.16 -6.98
N ASN A 106 6.76 0.91 -6.26
CA ASN A 106 8.03 0.48 -6.82
C ASN A 106 8.56 -0.66 -5.97
N ILE A 107 8.15 -1.86 -6.37
CA ILE A 107 8.50 -3.13 -5.75
C ILE A 107 9.23 -4.01 -6.76
N ASN A 108 10.17 -4.82 -6.29
CA ASN A 108 10.88 -5.77 -7.13
C ASN A 108 10.27 -7.18 -7.01
N SER A 109 10.68 -8.08 -7.90
CA SER A 109 10.14 -9.44 -7.99
C SER A 109 10.45 -10.34 -6.79
N ALA A 110 11.29 -9.89 -5.85
CA ALA A 110 11.54 -10.60 -4.60
C ALA A 110 10.52 -10.24 -3.51
N ASP A 111 9.61 -9.29 -3.76
CA ASP A 111 8.55 -8.96 -2.81
C ASP A 111 7.62 -10.15 -2.54
N LYS A 112 7.30 -10.34 -1.26
CA LYS A 112 6.37 -11.38 -0.79
C LYS A 112 5.44 -10.86 0.30
N SER A 113 5.40 -9.54 0.51
CA SER A 113 4.43 -8.94 1.42
C SER A 113 3.02 -9.05 0.82
N LEU A 114 2.01 -9.16 1.68
CA LEU A 114 0.61 -9.21 1.29
C LEU A 114 -0.14 -8.20 2.14
N LEU A 115 -0.72 -7.19 1.50
CA LEU A 115 -1.56 -6.18 2.16
C LEU A 115 -3.03 -6.62 2.21
N GLU A 116 -3.50 -7.28 1.15
CA GLU A 116 -4.89 -7.74 1.02
C GLU A 116 -4.94 -9.21 0.60
N VAL A 117 -5.95 -9.93 1.10
CA VAL A 117 -6.30 -11.27 0.61
C VAL A 117 -7.54 -11.13 -0.25
N VAL A 118 -7.36 -11.18 -1.56
CA VAL A 118 -8.49 -11.22 -2.50
C VAL A 118 -8.91 -12.69 -2.66
N GLY A 119 -10.17 -13.00 -2.34
CA GLY A 119 -10.70 -14.35 -2.49
C GLY A 119 -10.72 -14.79 -3.97
N HIS A 120 -10.28 -16.03 -4.22
CA HIS A 120 -10.49 -16.74 -5.47
C HIS A 120 -11.48 -17.89 -5.27
#